data_AF-A0A8S2PQN7-F1
#
_entry.id   AF-A0A8S2PQN7-F1
#
_cell.length_a   1.000
_cell.length_b   1.000
_cell.length_c   1.000
_cell.angle_alpha   90.00
_cell.angle_beta   90.00
_cell.angle_gamma   90.00
#
_symmetry.space_group_name_H-M   'P 1'
#
loop_
_entity.id
_entity.type
_entity.pdbx_description
1 polymer ?
#
loop_
_entity_poly.entity_id
_entity_poly.type
_entity_poly.pdbx_seq_one_letter_code
_entity_poly.pdbx_strand_id
1 'polypeptide(L)'
;MILIQVIYTAFSIFPSLVVYMILLYGSIQDLVIVAGLRIAYALMACFFPGVLWNIVAYNATRESLKRAIDVTTPTAAFANNTGTHDIGFVIMSGFGNAYRLLKLSEYLDVIVTAARSLATRYSPIVRCLRSWNSPTGYLVIIDNMMNLELLFEASNQTKDQTLYNIAWQHANRTMYEHFRSDNSSYHVVEYNETDGSVVRKYTTQGYADWSTWSRGQSWAVHGFTIAYRYTKYQPFLDKAIGAANYVLTHLPSSTDFVTYWDYDAPHNSTLAYQPRDTSAAAIFASALVELSQYAPTCNLKGSFLTNAKAIVDQLSTPQYLIYGDKDYKLPALLTNGTMGPYPKSPYDVSLAYGDYYLTQAIVRLAKL
;
A
#
# COMPACT_ATOMS: atom_id res chain seq x y z
N MET A 1 -21.29 -9.64 -13.49
CA MET A 1 -22.15 -10.62 -12.77
C MET A 1 -21.34 -11.65 -11.99
N ILE A 2 -20.28 -12.24 -12.56
CA ILE A 2 -19.46 -13.27 -11.89
C ILE A 2 -18.75 -12.75 -10.62
N LEU A 3 -18.20 -11.53 -10.64
CA LEU A 3 -17.55 -10.90 -9.48
C LEU A 3 -18.50 -10.67 -8.29
N ILE A 4 -19.78 -10.37 -8.56
CA ILE A 4 -20.82 -10.17 -7.54
C ILE A 4 -21.18 -11.50 -6.87
N GLN A 5 -21.20 -12.59 -7.65
CA GLN A 5 -21.41 -13.94 -7.11
C GLN A 5 -20.23 -14.34 -6.20
N VAL A 6 -18.99 -14.04 -6.59
CA VAL A 6 -17.78 -14.34 -5.79
C VAL A 6 -17.77 -13.57 -4.47
N ILE A 7 -18.15 -12.29 -4.49
CA ILE A 7 -18.31 -11.48 -3.28
C ILE A 7 -19.42 -12.08 -2.39
N TYR A 8 -20.57 -12.47 -2.95
CA TYR A 8 -21.68 -13.06 -2.18
C TYR A 8 -21.38 -14.44 -1.60
N THR A 9 -20.67 -15.33 -2.31
CA THR A 9 -20.31 -16.67 -1.80
C THR A 9 -19.27 -16.61 -0.70
N ALA A 10 -18.36 -15.62 -0.73
CA ALA A 10 -17.45 -15.36 0.38
C ALA A 10 -18.23 -15.05 1.67
N PHE A 11 -19.35 -14.33 1.60
CA PHE A 11 -20.14 -13.91 2.77
C PHE A 11 -20.84 -15.06 3.53
N SER A 12 -21.12 -16.20 2.91
CA SER A 12 -21.77 -17.34 3.60
C SER A 12 -20.88 -18.12 4.59
N ILE A 13 -19.58 -17.80 4.70
CA ILE A 13 -18.58 -18.64 5.42
C ILE A 13 -17.90 -17.90 6.60
N PHE A 14 -18.17 -16.61 6.81
CA PHE A 14 -17.53 -15.77 7.83
C PHE A 14 -18.16 -15.71 9.26
N PRO A 15 -18.89 -16.69 9.82
CA PRO A 15 -19.21 -16.67 11.26
C PRO A 15 -18.00 -16.98 12.16
N SER A 16 -16.94 -17.59 11.63
CA SER A 16 -15.97 -18.32 12.45
C SER A 16 -14.60 -17.66 12.64
N LEU A 17 -14.22 -16.59 11.94
CA LEU A 17 -12.87 -16.01 12.10
C LEU A 17 -12.71 -15.25 13.43
N VAL A 18 -13.74 -14.55 13.87
CA VAL A 18 -13.78 -13.89 15.19
C VAL A 18 -13.82 -14.95 16.29
N VAL A 19 -14.56 -16.04 16.08
CA VAL A 19 -14.66 -17.16 17.02
C VAL A 19 -13.35 -17.96 17.10
N TYR A 20 -12.62 -18.15 16.00
CA TYR A 20 -11.34 -18.87 15.99
C TYR A 20 -10.20 -18.06 16.62
N MET A 21 -10.21 -16.73 16.47
CA MET A 21 -9.28 -15.81 17.16
C MET A 21 -9.55 -15.75 18.68
N ILE A 22 -10.81 -15.87 19.10
CA ILE A 22 -11.20 -15.96 20.53
C ILE A 22 -10.87 -17.35 21.11
N LEU A 23 -11.08 -18.43 20.34
CA LEU A 23 -10.84 -19.81 20.80
C LEU A 23 -9.34 -20.15 20.93
N LEU A 24 -8.46 -19.53 20.15
CA LEU A 24 -7.01 -19.76 20.24
C LEU A 24 -6.32 -18.96 21.36
N TYR A 25 -6.89 -17.83 21.80
CA TYR A 25 -6.19 -16.89 22.69
C TYR A 25 -6.99 -16.39 23.89
N GLY A 26 -8.20 -16.91 24.14
CA GLY A 26 -8.94 -16.72 25.41
C GLY A 26 -9.55 -15.34 25.62
N SER A 27 -8.93 -14.26 25.13
CA SER A 27 -9.48 -12.91 25.11
C SER A 27 -8.74 -11.99 24.12
N ILE A 28 -9.37 -10.89 23.70
CA ILE A 28 -8.74 -9.85 22.86
C ILE A 28 -7.61 -9.11 23.63
N GLN A 29 -7.62 -9.15 24.96
CA GLN A 29 -6.59 -8.52 25.80
C GLN A 29 -5.24 -9.26 25.75
N ASP A 30 -5.26 -10.59 25.56
CA ASP A 30 -4.03 -11.40 25.49
C ASP A 30 -3.28 -11.23 24.14
N LEU A 31 -3.95 -10.59 23.16
CA LEU A 31 -3.37 -10.15 21.90
C LEU A 31 -2.44 -8.92 22.02
N VAL A 32 -2.23 -8.38 23.23
CA VAL A 32 -1.39 -7.18 23.46
C VAL A 32 0.05 -7.46 23.98
N ILE A 33 0.37 -8.62 24.54
CA ILE A 33 1.66 -8.89 25.20
C ILE A 33 2.54 -9.94 24.46
N VAL A 34 3.24 -9.61 23.36
CA VAL A 34 4.55 -10.23 22.95
C VAL A 34 5.21 -9.30 21.90
N ALA A 35 6.29 -8.62 22.25
CA ALA A 35 6.73 -7.36 21.62
C ALA A 35 7.70 -7.43 20.41
N GLY A 36 7.81 -8.54 19.68
CA GLY A 36 8.76 -8.66 18.55
C GLY A 36 8.16 -9.13 17.23
N LEU A 37 7.42 -10.25 17.26
CA LEU A 37 6.79 -10.83 16.07
C LEU A 37 5.41 -10.23 15.73
N ARG A 38 4.82 -9.41 16.61
CA ARG A 38 3.44 -8.91 16.45
C ARG A 38 3.28 -7.78 15.44
N ILE A 39 4.34 -7.02 15.14
CA ILE A 39 4.23 -5.85 14.24
C ILE A 39 4.06 -6.30 12.79
N ALA A 40 4.81 -7.31 12.31
CA ALA A 40 4.67 -7.80 10.94
C ALA A 40 3.28 -8.40 10.64
N TYR A 41 2.72 -9.19 11.57
CA TYR A 41 1.37 -9.74 11.43
C TYR A 41 0.27 -8.67 11.60
N ALA A 42 0.48 -7.66 12.45
CA ALA A 42 -0.43 -6.52 12.58
C ALA A 42 -0.43 -5.62 11.33
N LEU A 43 0.72 -5.45 10.66
CA LEU A 43 0.85 -4.69 9.41
C LEU A 43 0.23 -5.42 8.20
N MET A 44 0.21 -6.75 8.20
CA MET A 44 -0.51 -7.51 7.18
C MET A 44 -2.02 -7.53 7.46
N ALA A 45 -2.44 -7.61 8.72
CA ALA A 45 -3.86 -7.58 9.09
C ALA A 45 -4.52 -6.20 8.91
N CYS A 46 -3.76 -5.10 8.83
CA CYS A 46 -4.32 -3.75 8.81
C CYS A 46 -4.96 -3.34 7.48
N PHE A 47 -4.72 -4.06 6.39
CA PHE A 47 -5.34 -3.81 5.09
C PHE A 47 -6.73 -4.44 4.94
N PHE A 48 -7.05 -5.47 5.75
CA PHE A 48 -8.36 -6.13 5.71
C PHE A 48 -9.54 -5.19 6.04
N PRO A 49 -9.47 -4.31 7.05
CA PRO A 49 -10.46 -3.24 7.23
C PRO A 49 -10.69 -2.43 5.95
N GLY A 50 -9.63 -2.12 5.21
CA GLY A 50 -9.71 -1.38 3.95
C GLY A 50 -10.48 -2.13 2.87
N VAL A 51 -10.30 -3.45 2.76
CA VAL A 51 -11.09 -4.30 1.84
C VAL A 51 -12.58 -4.17 2.14
N LEU A 52 -12.96 -4.26 3.43
CA LEU A 52 -14.36 -4.13 3.83
C LEU A 52 -14.92 -2.72 3.56
N TRP A 53 -14.13 -1.67 3.81
CA TRP A 53 -14.58 -0.31 3.48
C TRP A 53 -14.67 -0.05 1.98
N ASN A 54 -13.85 -0.70 1.15
CA ASN A 54 -14.01 -0.67 -0.31
C ASN A 54 -15.33 -1.34 -0.72
N ILE A 55 -15.70 -2.47 -0.10
CA ILE A 55 -17.00 -3.12 -0.32
C ILE A 55 -18.15 -2.20 0.09
N VAL A 56 -18.07 -1.57 1.28
CA VAL A 56 -19.07 -0.58 1.73
C VAL A 56 -19.19 0.58 0.74
N ALA A 57 -18.06 1.08 0.21
CA ALA A 57 -18.04 2.15 -0.77
C ALA A 57 -18.64 1.76 -2.12
N TYR A 58 -18.64 0.47 -2.48
CA TYR A 58 -19.23 -0.05 -3.71
C TYR A 58 -20.72 -0.34 -3.55
N ASN A 59 -21.10 -1.05 -2.49
CA ASN A 59 -22.49 -1.42 -2.21
C ASN A 59 -22.70 -1.65 -0.70
N ALA A 60 -23.14 -0.61 0.00
CA ALA A 60 -23.32 -0.67 1.45
C ALA A 60 -24.54 -1.52 1.85
N THR A 61 -24.29 -2.53 2.67
CA THR A 61 -25.31 -3.26 3.44
C THR A 61 -25.09 -3.08 4.93
N ARG A 62 -26.14 -3.24 5.75
CA ARG A 62 -26.02 -3.18 7.22
C ARG A 62 -24.94 -4.15 7.75
N GLU A 63 -24.84 -5.33 7.13
CA GLU A 63 -23.85 -6.34 7.50
C GLU A 63 -22.42 -5.92 7.12
N SER A 64 -22.21 -5.48 5.87
CA SER A 64 -20.89 -5.02 5.42
C SER A 64 -20.37 -3.84 6.24
N LEU A 65 -21.26 -2.89 6.58
CA LEU A 65 -20.93 -1.75 7.43
C LEU A 65 -20.57 -2.19 8.85
N LYS A 66 -21.38 -3.07 9.46
CA LYS A 66 -21.09 -3.62 10.80
C LYS A 66 -19.73 -4.30 10.82
N ARG A 67 -19.44 -5.18 9.86
CA ARG A 67 -18.15 -5.89 9.78
C ARG A 67 -16.99 -4.92 9.59
N ALA A 68 -17.11 -3.93 8.72
CA ALA A 68 -16.08 -2.91 8.52
C ALA A 68 -15.76 -2.14 9.82
N ILE A 69 -16.80 -1.75 10.57
CA ILE A 69 -16.63 -1.09 11.87
C ILE A 69 -15.98 -2.03 12.90
N ASP A 70 -16.47 -3.27 13.01
CA ASP A 70 -15.98 -4.26 13.99
C ASP A 70 -14.48 -4.52 13.84
N VAL A 71 -13.96 -4.59 12.61
CA VAL A 71 -12.52 -4.82 12.36
C VAL A 71 -11.68 -3.55 12.37
N THR A 72 -12.29 -2.38 12.10
CA THR A 72 -11.57 -1.10 12.13
C THR A 72 -11.34 -0.64 13.55
N THR A 73 -12.35 -0.75 14.41
CA THR A 73 -12.33 -0.19 15.78
C THR A 73 -11.10 -0.61 16.60
N PRO A 74 -10.69 -1.90 16.64
CA PRO A 74 -9.52 -2.32 17.41
C PRO A 74 -8.21 -1.70 16.92
N THR A 75 -8.14 -1.27 15.65
CA THR A 75 -6.91 -0.67 15.09
C THR A 75 -6.62 0.73 15.64
N ALA A 76 -7.59 1.37 16.32
CA ALA A 76 -7.40 2.67 16.96
C ALA A 76 -6.25 2.67 17.98
N ALA A 77 -5.99 1.52 18.63
CA ALA A 77 -4.90 1.37 19.59
C ALA A 77 -3.52 1.64 18.97
N PHE A 78 -3.37 1.46 17.66
CA PHE A 78 -2.11 1.75 16.96
C PHE A 78 -1.87 3.24 16.72
N ALA A 79 -2.87 4.12 16.93
CA ALA A 79 -2.74 5.56 16.68
C ALA A 79 -1.64 6.24 17.54
N ASN A 80 -1.28 5.65 18.69
CA ASN A 80 -0.22 6.16 19.56
C ASN A 80 1.16 5.53 19.27
N ASN A 81 1.29 4.70 18.24
CA ASN A 81 2.56 4.04 17.92
C ASN A 81 3.54 5.01 17.23
N THR A 82 4.64 5.30 17.90
CA THR A 82 5.73 6.17 17.39
C THR A 82 6.92 5.37 16.82
N GLY A 83 6.86 4.04 16.86
CA GLY A 83 7.96 3.13 16.52
C GLY A 83 8.11 2.76 15.04
N THR A 84 7.11 3.05 14.20
CA THR A 84 7.10 2.69 12.77
C THR A 84 6.49 3.79 11.91
N HIS A 85 6.92 3.92 10.64
CA HIS A 85 6.19 4.76 9.68
C HIS A 85 4.84 4.17 9.27
N ASP A 86 4.65 2.85 9.42
CA ASP A 86 3.53 2.10 8.82
C ASP A 86 2.18 2.37 9.48
N ILE A 87 2.17 3.20 10.52
CA ILE A 87 0.94 3.69 11.13
C ILE A 87 0.02 4.37 10.11
N GLY A 88 0.57 4.95 9.04
CA GLY A 88 -0.21 5.49 7.91
C GLY A 88 -1.04 4.39 7.23
N PHE A 89 -0.42 3.28 6.83
CA PHE A 89 -1.13 2.13 6.28
C PHE A 89 -2.20 1.60 7.22
N VAL A 90 -1.86 1.44 8.50
CA VAL A 90 -2.77 0.87 9.50
C VAL A 90 -4.03 1.72 9.64
N ILE A 91 -3.86 3.02 9.84
CA ILE A 91 -4.95 3.93 10.17
C ILE A 91 -5.72 4.37 8.92
N MET A 92 -5.03 4.64 7.81
CA MET A 92 -5.71 5.12 6.60
C MET A 92 -6.49 4.03 5.86
N SER A 93 -6.06 2.76 5.95
CA SER A 93 -6.82 1.64 5.38
C SER A 93 -8.18 1.48 6.05
N GLY A 94 -8.24 1.56 7.38
CA GLY A 94 -9.50 1.50 8.16
C GLY A 94 -10.15 2.87 8.35
N PHE A 95 -9.68 3.61 9.36
CA PHE A 95 -10.24 4.90 9.76
C PHE A 95 -10.23 5.95 8.65
N GLY A 96 -9.20 5.98 7.80
CA GLY A 96 -9.16 6.89 6.64
C GLY A 96 -10.34 6.65 5.68
N ASN A 97 -10.61 5.40 5.32
CA ASN A 97 -11.76 5.05 4.48
C ASN A 97 -13.09 5.25 5.20
N ALA A 98 -13.16 4.90 6.48
CA ALA A 98 -14.35 5.11 7.31
C ALA A 98 -14.73 6.60 7.38
N TYR A 99 -13.76 7.46 7.70
CA TYR A 99 -13.94 8.91 7.78
C TYR A 99 -14.29 9.51 6.42
N ARG A 100 -13.67 9.03 5.33
CA ARG A 100 -14.02 9.47 3.96
C ARG A 100 -15.50 9.25 3.65
N LEU A 101 -16.10 8.16 4.13
CA LEU A 101 -17.50 7.80 3.85
C LEU A 101 -18.50 8.38 4.85
N LEU A 102 -18.16 8.37 6.14
CA LEU A 102 -19.11 8.66 7.22
C LEU A 102 -18.90 10.03 7.90
N LYS A 103 -17.70 10.62 7.75
CA LYS A 103 -17.34 11.94 8.31
C LYS A 103 -17.56 12.08 9.83
N LEU A 104 -17.42 10.97 10.56
CA LEU A 104 -17.54 10.94 12.03
C LEU A 104 -16.30 11.55 12.71
N SER A 105 -16.52 12.42 13.71
CA SER A 105 -15.44 13.14 14.41
C SER A 105 -14.51 12.21 15.17
N GLU A 106 -15.03 11.15 15.77
CA GLU A 106 -14.23 10.17 16.51
C GLU A 106 -13.22 9.43 15.63
N TYR A 107 -13.50 9.30 14.32
CA TYR A 107 -12.54 8.72 13.37
C TYR A 107 -11.48 9.74 12.98
N LEU A 108 -11.85 11.02 12.89
CA LEU A 108 -10.89 12.10 12.68
C LEU A 108 -9.91 12.20 13.86
N ASP A 109 -10.38 12.06 15.10
CA ASP A 109 -9.51 12.10 16.29
C ASP A 109 -8.43 11.01 16.25
N VAL A 110 -8.79 9.80 15.79
CA VAL A 110 -7.82 8.71 15.58
C VAL A 110 -6.81 9.05 14.49
N ILE A 111 -7.26 9.60 13.36
CA ILE A 111 -6.40 10.04 12.24
C ILE A 111 -5.42 11.13 12.71
N VAL A 112 -5.89 12.14 13.45
CA VAL A 112 -5.05 13.24 13.94
C VAL A 112 -4.04 12.74 14.97
N THR A 113 -4.45 11.85 15.88
CA THR A 113 -3.56 11.23 16.86
C THR A 113 -2.44 10.45 16.16
N ALA A 114 -2.80 9.61 15.19
CA ALA A 114 -1.85 8.85 14.39
C ALA A 114 -0.91 9.74 13.58
N ALA A 115 -1.41 10.83 12.99
CA ALA A 115 -0.59 11.78 12.25
C ALA A 115 0.46 12.45 13.15
N ARG A 116 0.09 12.83 14.38
CA ARG A 116 1.03 13.35 15.37
C ARG A 116 2.07 12.31 15.76
N SER A 117 1.66 11.07 16.00
CA SER A 117 2.59 9.96 16.28
C SER A 117 3.59 9.74 15.14
N LEU A 118 3.12 9.72 13.88
CA LEU A 118 3.99 9.61 12.71
C LEU A 118 4.96 10.79 12.61
N ALA A 119 4.48 12.02 12.84
CA ALA A 119 5.29 13.23 12.76
C ALA A 119 6.47 13.23 13.75
N THR A 120 6.38 12.53 14.89
CA THR A 120 7.53 12.39 15.83
C THR A 120 8.74 11.69 15.20
N ARG A 121 8.53 10.96 14.11
CA ARG A 121 9.61 10.26 13.39
C ARG A 121 10.34 11.17 12.41
N TYR A 122 9.90 12.41 12.20
CA TYR A 122 10.51 13.35 11.26
C TYR A 122 11.86 13.88 11.79
N SER A 123 12.86 13.95 10.90
CA SER A 123 14.11 14.65 11.18
C SER A 123 14.19 15.93 10.34
N PRO A 124 14.36 17.12 10.94
CA PRO A 124 14.56 18.36 10.18
C PRO A 124 15.91 18.40 9.44
N ILE A 125 16.89 17.61 9.86
CA ILE A 125 18.21 17.48 9.21
C ILE A 125 18.07 16.65 7.92
N VAL A 126 17.47 15.46 8.03
CA VAL A 126 17.30 14.55 6.88
C VAL A 126 16.14 14.99 5.98
N ARG A 127 15.16 15.70 6.54
CA ARG A 127 13.92 16.16 5.90
C ARG A 127 12.99 15.02 5.45
N CYS A 128 13.08 13.87 6.09
CA CYS A 128 12.21 12.72 5.90
C CYS A 128 11.64 12.24 7.24
N LEU A 129 10.73 11.27 7.15
CA LEU A 129 10.24 10.47 8.27
C LEU A 129 11.09 9.20 8.32
N ARG A 130 11.45 8.77 9.54
CA ARG A 130 12.25 7.56 9.72
C ARG A 130 11.39 6.35 9.47
N SER A 131 11.87 5.41 8.67
CA SER A 131 11.13 4.19 8.40
C SER A 131 11.08 3.24 9.59
N TRP A 132 12.22 2.67 9.96
CA TRP A 132 12.38 1.90 11.20
C TRP A 132 13.63 2.37 11.95
N ASN A 133 13.72 1.98 13.22
CA ASN A 133 14.88 2.29 14.05
C ASN A 133 16.05 1.38 13.64
N SER A 134 17.23 1.98 13.46
CA SER A 134 18.46 1.28 13.07
C SER A 134 19.59 1.70 14.01
N PRO A 135 20.52 0.80 14.37
CA PRO A 135 21.74 1.18 15.08
C PRO A 135 22.66 2.04 14.20
N THR A 136 22.49 1.99 12.87
CA THR A 136 23.28 2.77 11.91
C THR A 136 22.36 3.57 10.98
N GLY A 137 22.56 4.88 10.96
CA GLY A 137 21.96 5.79 9.99
C GLY A 137 20.45 5.99 10.10
N TYR A 138 19.97 6.97 9.34
CA TYR A 138 18.55 7.31 9.20
C TYR A 138 17.98 6.66 7.95
N LEU A 139 17.13 5.64 8.11
CA LEU A 139 16.64 4.84 6.99
C LEU A 139 15.28 5.34 6.50
N VAL A 140 15.17 5.50 5.18
CA VAL A 140 13.93 5.89 4.49
C VAL A 140 13.69 4.95 3.33
N ILE A 141 12.49 4.34 3.28
CA ILE A 141 12.08 3.50 2.15
C ILE A 141 10.99 4.15 1.31
N ILE A 142 10.88 3.71 0.07
CA ILE A 142 9.89 4.22 -0.87
C ILE A 142 8.44 4.05 -0.39
N ASP A 143 8.13 2.97 0.34
CA ASP A 143 6.82 2.68 0.93
C ASP A 143 6.38 3.78 1.92
N ASN A 144 7.34 4.52 2.50
CA ASN A 144 7.04 5.62 3.40
C ASN A 144 6.22 6.73 2.70
N MET A 145 6.28 6.83 1.37
CA MET A 145 5.43 7.71 0.56
C MET A 145 3.93 7.43 0.75
N MET A 146 3.56 6.16 0.93
CA MET A 146 2.16 5.77 1.13
C MET A 146 1.62 6.26 2.47
N ASN A 147 2.49 6.39 3.46
CA ASN A 147 2.12 6.82 4.82
C ASN A 147 1.94 8.33 4.93
N LEU A 148 2.32 9.11 3.91
CA LEU A 148 2.17 10.57 3.90
C LEU A 148 0.71 11.02 3.77
N GLU A 149 -0.17 10.17 3.22
CA GLU A 149 -1.61 10.44 3.15
C GLU A 149 -2.19 10.79 4.53
N LEU A 150 -1.72 10.11 5.57
CA LEU A 150 -2.14 10.34 6.95
C LEU A 150 -1.85 11.79 7.40
N LEU A 151 -0.64 12.29 7.13
CA LEU A 151 -0.23 13.64 7.50
C LEU A 151 -0.96 14.70 6.67
N PHE A 152 -1.10 14.48 5.36
CA PHE A 152 -1.82 15.39 4.49
C PHE A 152 -3.31 15.49 4.86
N GLU A 153 -3.96 14.36 5.12
CA GLU A 153 -5.37 14.33 5.51
C GLU A 153 -5.58 15.03 6.86
N ALA A 154 -4.79 14.68 7.88
CA ALA A 154 -4.87 15.32 9.19
C ALA A 154 -4.64 16.84 9.09
N SER A 155 -3.65 17.29 8.33
CA SER A 155 -3.41 18.71 8.07
C SER A 155 -4.61 19.38 7.39
N ASN A 156 -5.17 18.75 6.34
CA ASN A 156 -6.30 19.31 5.61
C ASN A 156 -7.54 19.52 6.51
N GLN A 157 -7.77 18.61 7.46
CA GLN A 157 -8.91 18.69 8.40
C GLN A 157 -8.66 19.67 9.55
N THR A 158 -7.44 19.71 10.09
CA THR A 158 -7.10 20.53 11.28
C THR A 158 -6.52 21.89 10.97
N LYS A 159 -6.14 22.14 9.71
CA LYS A 159 -5.35 23.29 9.26
C LYS A 159 -3.97 23.41 9.92
N ASP A 160 -3.44 22.30 10.45
CA ASP A 160 -2.07 22.23 10.97
C ASP A 160 -1.06 22.20 9.82
N GLN A 161 -0.43 23.34 9.55
CA GLN A 161 0.57 23.48 8.49
C GLN A 161 1.85 22.68 8.76
N THR A 162 2.15 22.32 10.01
CA THR A 162 3.35 21.54 10.38
C THR A 162 3.29 20.15 9.76
N LEU A 163 2.14 19.47 9.88
CA LEU A 163 1.94 18.13 9.31
C LEU A 163 2.06 18.13 7.79
N TYR A 164 1.49 19.15 7.13
CA TYR A 164 1.66 19.35 5.68
C TYR A 164 3.13 19.54 5.31
N ASN A 165 3.84 20.43 6.01
CA ASN A 165 5.23 20.75 5.70
C ASN A 165 6.15 19.52 5.87
N ILE A 166 5.90 18.68 6.87
CA ILE A 166 6.63 17.41 7.06
C ILE A 166 6.39 16.48 5.87
N ALA A 167 5.12 16.27 5.51
CA ALA A 167 4.76 15.37 4.41
C ALA A 167 5.31 15.85 3.06
N TRP A 168 5.19 17.15 2.78
CA TRP A 168 5.72 17.77 1.57
C TRP A 168 7.24 17.65 1.50
N GLN A 169 7.96 17.94 2.59
CA GLN A 169 9.42 17.83 2.63
C GLN A 169 9.89 16.39 2.43
N HIS A 170 9.21 15.42 3.05
CA HIS A 170 9.49 14.00 2.83
C HIS A 170 9.34 13.64 1.36
N ALA A 171 8.18 13.94 0.76
CA ALA A 171 7.92 13.65 -0.65
C ALA A 171 8.95 14.31 -1.57
N ASN A 172 9.31 15.56 -1.29
CA ASN A 172 10.29 16.31 -2.05
C ASN A 172 11.70 15.69 -1.95
N ARG A 173 12.17 15.32 -0.75
CA ARG A 173 13.48 14.67 -0.59
C ARG A 173 13.50 13.30 -1.27
N THR A 174 12.45 12.49 -1.09
CA THR A 174 12.31 11.17 -1.74
C THR A 174 12.34 11.26 -3.25
N MET A 175 11.73 12.30 -3.86
CA MET A 175 11.75 12.50 -5.32
C MET A 175 13.18 12.62 -5.89
N TYR A 176 14.10 13.24 -5.15
CA TYR A 176 15.49 13.42 -5.58
C TYR A 176 16.36 12.21 -5.26
N GLU A 177 16.14 11.56 -4.12
CA GLU A 177 17.09 10.58 -3.62
C GLU A 177 16.71 9.14 -3.94
N HIS A 178 15.41 8.82 -4.04
CA HIS A 178 14.97 7.45 -4.31
C HIS A 178 14.86 7.13 -5.79
N PHE A 179 14.95 8.10 -6.71
CA PHE A 179 14.83 7.84 -8.14
C PHE A 179 16.16 7.79 -8.86
N ARG A 180 16.23 6.89 -9.85
CA ARG A 180 17.27 6.88 -10.87
C ARG A 180 16.85 7.77 -12.04
N SER A 181 17.76 8.00 -12.98
CA SER A 181 17.54 8.87 -14.15
C SER A 181 16.47 8.35 -15.11
N ASP A 182 16.23 7.04 -15.13
CA ASP A 182 15.21 6.37 -15.94
C ASP A 182 13.82 6.30 -15.27
N ASN A 183 13.66 6.91 -14.09
CA ASN A 183 12.48 6.87 -13.23
C ASN A 183 12.20 5.51 -12.56
N SER A 184 13.12 4.55 -12.61
CA SER A 184 13.13 3.45 -11.63
C SER A 184 13.47 3.98 -10.22
N SER A 185 13.11 3.20 -9.20
CA SER A 185 13.34 3.59 -7.80
C SER A 185 14.28 2.63 -7.06
N TYR A 186 15.10 3.21 -6.18
CA TYR A 186 15.74 2.51 -5.08
C TYR A 186 14.69 2.19 -4.01
N HIS A 187 14.89 1.07 -3.32
CA HIS A 187 14.03 0.72 -2.20
C HIS A 187 14.40 1.53 -0.94
N VAL A 188 15.66 1.49 -0.51
CA VAL A 188 16.14 2.13 0.73
C VAL A 188 17.19 3.19 0.43
N VAL A 189 17.06 4.35 1.08
CA VAL A 189 18.12 5.35 1.18
C VAL A 189 18.48 5.54 2.64
N GLU A 190 19.77 5.39 2.94
CA GLU A 190 20.34 5.64 4.27
C GLU A 190 21.00 7.01 4.29
N TYR A 191 20.64 7.81 5.29
CA TYR A 191 21.19 9.15 5.49
C TYR A 191 22.03 9.22 6.77
N ASN A 192 23.02 10.09 6.77
CA ASN A 192 23.73 10.48 7.98
C ASN A 192 22.82 11.37 8.85
N GLU A 193 22.64 10.99 10.11
CA GLU A 193 21.75 11.71 11.04
C GLU A 193 22.24 13.12 11.41
N THR A 194 23.55 13.37 11.29
CA THR A 194 24.18 14.61 11.72
C THR A 194 24.06 15.71 10.67
N ASP A 195 24.21 15.37 9.38
CA ASP A 195 24.25 16.34 8.27
C ASP A 195 23.23 16.09 7.15
N GLY A 196 22.50 14.97 7.16
CA GLY A 196 21.48 14.63 6.17
C GLY A 196 22.03 14.16 4.82
N SER A 197 23.34 13.97 4.69
CA SER A 197 23.98 13.43 3.48
C SER A 197 23.57 11.97 3.24
N VAL A 198 23.52 11.57 1.96
CA VAL A 198 23.24 10.16 1.60
C VAL A 198 24.49 9.33 1.86
N VAL A 199 24.35 8.27 2.66
CA VAL A 199 25.41 7.29 2.93
C VAL A 199 25.42 6.23 1.84
N ARG A 200 24.25 5.65 1.52
CA ARG A 200 24.10 4.64 0.46
C ARG A 200 22.64 4.47 0.05
N LYS A 201 22.43 3.84 -1.11
CA LYS A 201 21.14 3.46 -1.68
C LYS A 201 21.17 1.97 -1.97
N TYR A 202 20.19 1.22 -1.47
CA TYR A 202 20.23 -0.25 -1.48
C TYR A 202 18.83 -0.85 -1.37
N THR A 203 18.73 -2.18 -1.29
CA THR A 203 17.46 -2.87 -1.08
C THR A 203 17.51 -3.89 0.04
N THR A 204 16.38 -4.09 0.72
CA THR A 204 16.17 -5.21 1.66
C THR A 204 15.23 -6.28 1.12
N GLN A 205 14.49 -5.98 0.04
CA GLN A 205 13.42 -6.83 -0.51
C GLN A 205 13.48 -7.05 -2.02
N GLY A 206 14.25 -6.24 -2.74
CA GLY A 206 14.52 -6.40 -4.18
C GLY A 206 15.65 -7.38 -4.45
N TYR A 207 15.91 -7.61 -5.73
CA TYR A 207 16.94 -8.53 -6.19
C TYR A 207 18.36 -8.04 -5.89
N ALA A 208 18.65 -6.77 -6.15
CA ALA A 208 19.95 -6.15 -5.94
C ALA A 208 19.80 -4.64 -5.66
N ASP A 209 20.83 -4.00 -5.13
CA ASP A 209 20.80 -2.56 -4.81
C ASP A 209 20.55 -1.68 -6.05
N TRP A 210 20.99 -2.15 -7.21
CA TRP A 210 20.77 -1.52 -8.50
C TRP A 210 19.45 -1.91 -9.17
N SER A 211 18.76 -2.94 -8.67
CA SER A 211 17.52 -3.45 -9.27
C SER A 211 16.30 -2.62 -8.90
N THR A 212 15.19 -2.88 -9.60
CA THR A 212 13.91 -2.23 -9.41
C THR A 212 12.90 -3.23 -8.89
N TRP A 213 12.76 -3.24 -7.57
CA TRP A 213 11.75 -4.03 -6.89
C TRP A 213 10.34 -3.58 -7.29
N SER A 214 9.51 -4.50 -7.78
CA SER A 214 8.31 -4.12 -8.52
C SER A 214 7.26 -3.43 -7.64
N ARG A 215 7.06 -3.92 -6.42
CA ARG A 215 6.15 -3.27 -5.45
C ARG A 215 6.66 -1.90 -4.99
N GLY A 216 7.97 -1.73 -4.81
CA GLY A 216 8.56 -0.43 -4.50
C GLY A 216 8.29 0.61 -5.59
N GLN A 217 8.37 0.19 -6.85
CA GLN A 217 8.00 1.03 -7.98
C GLN A 217 6.50 1.36 -7.99
N SER A 218 5.63 0.40 -7.67
CA SER A 218 4.20 0.66 -7.53
C SER A 218 3.88 1.64 -6.39
N TRP A 219 4.61 1.57 -5.26
CA TRP A 219 4.51 2.57 -4.19
C TRP A 219 4.96 3.95 -4.61
N ALA A 220 6.02 4.06 -5.42
CA ALA A 220 6.43 5.33 -5.99
C ALA A 220 5.29 5.95 -6.83
N VAL A 221 4.68 5.18 -7.74
CA VAL A 221 3.57 5.68 -8.57
C VAL A 221 2.40 6.14 -7.69
N HIS A 222 1.96 5.30 -6.76
CA HIS A 222 0.79 5.59 -5.92
C HIS A 222 1.05 6.76 -4.96
N GLY A 223 2.16 6.71 -4.22
CA GLY A 223 2.53 7.72 -3.23
C GLY A 223 2.74 9.11 -3.82
N PHE A 224 3.38 9.23 -4.99
CA PHE A 224 3.51 10.53 -5.66
C PHE A 224 2.19 11.03 -6.27
N THR A 225 1.31 10.11 -6.70
CA THR A 225 -0.05 10.47 -7.13
C THR A 225 -0.85 11.08 -5.96
N ILE A 226 -0.78 10.45 -4.77
CA ILE A 226 -1.39 10.99 -3.54
C ILE A 226 -0.76 12.33 -3.16
N ALA A 227 0.58 12.43 -3.16
CA ALA A 227 1.26 13.68 -2.82
C ALA A 227 0.82 14.82 -3.75
N TYR A 228 0.70 14.56 -5.06
CA TYR A 228 0.16 15.53 -6.00
C TYR A 228 -1.31 15.87 -5.71
N ARG A 229 -2.16 14.88 -5.37
CA ARG A 229 -3.57 15.14 -5.02
C ARG A 229 -3.71 16.24 -3.97
N TYR A 230 -2.91 16.20 -2.91
CA TYR A 230 -2.98 17.16 -1.80
C TYR A 230 -2.22 18.46 -2.06
N THR A 231 -1.10 18.40 -2.77
CA THR A 231 -0.18 19.56 -2.89
C THR A 231 -0.38 20.34 -4.17
N LYS A 232 -0.92 19.70 -5.22
CA LYS A 232 -0.92 20.20 -6.61
C LYS A 232 0.47 20.61 -7.11
N TYR A 233 1.53 20.07 -6.50
CA TYR A 233 2.91 20.41 -6.86
C TYR A 233 3.33 19.63 -8.10
N GLN A 234 3.46 20.32 -9.23
CA GLN A 234 3.69 19.71 -10.55
C GLN A 234 4.83 18.69 -10.60
N PRO A 235 6.00 18.91 -9.96
CA PRO A 235 7.07 17.91 -9.95
C PRO A 235 6.67 16.55 -9.35
N PHE A 236 5.72 16.49 -8.42
CA PHE A 236 5.21 15.21 -7.92
C PHE A 236 4.35 14.49 -8.97
N LEU A 237 3.57 15.22 -9.77
CA LEU A 237 2.84 14.64 -10.89
C LEU A 237 3.79 14.11 -11.95
N ASP A 238 4.81 14.89 -12.33
CA ASP A 238 5.81 14.49 -13.31
C ASP A 238 6.53 13.22 -12.86
N LYS A 239 6.85 13.14 -11.56
CA LYS A 239 7.48 11.96 -10.98
C LYS A 239 6.55 10.73 -11.01
N ALA A 240 5.27 10.89 -10.65
CA ALA A 240 4.29 9.82 -10.73
C ALA A 240 4.12 9.30 -12.17
N ILE A 241 4.04 10.20 -13.15
CA ILE A 241 3.93 9.85 -14.58
C ILE A 241 5.19 9.14 -15.07
N GLY A 242 6.38 9.65 -14.75
CA GLY A 242 7.65 9.03 -15.12
C GLY A 242 7.78 7.61 -14.56
N ALA A 243 7.47 7.44 -13.27
CA ALA A 243 7.47 6.14 -12.61
C ALA A 243 6.44 5.17 -13.21
N ALA A 244 5.26 5.66 -13.61
CA ALA A 244 4.23 4.85 -14.24
C ALA A 244 4.65 4.40 -15.64
N ASN A 245 5.25 5.29 -16.43
CA ASN A 245 5.77 4.96 -17.75
C ASN A 245 6.91 3.95 -17.69
N TYR A 246 7.75 4.00 -16.64
CA TYR A 246 8.73 2.95 -16.39
C TYR A 246 8.05 1.57 -16.27
N VAL A 247 7.03 1.44 -15.41
CA VAL A 247 6.30 0.17 -15.25
C VAL A 247 5.70 -0.31 -16.57
N LEU A 248 5.02 0.58 -17.31
CA LEU A 248 4.34 0.22 -18.56
C LEU A 248 5.29 -0.22 -19.68
N THR A 249 6.54 0.24 -19.65
CA THR A 249 7.59 -0.14 -20.62
C THR A 249 8.37 -1.38 -20.20
N HIS A 250 8.21 -1.85 -18.96
CA HIS A 250 8.87 -3.03 -18.40
C HIS A 250 7.88 -4.14 -18.02
N LEU A 251 6.68 -4.13 -18.62
CA LEU A 251 5.75 -5.24 -18.49
C LEU A 251 6.34 -6.51 -19.11
N PRO A 252 6.06 -7.70 -18.55
CA PRO A 252 6.53 -8.99 -19.07
C PRO A 252 6.25 -9.20 -20.57
N SER A 253 5.08 -8.76 -21.05
CA SER A 253 4.74 -8.68 -22.47
C SER A 253 3.58 -7.70 -22.72
N SER A 254 3.23 -7.44 -23.97
CA SER A 254 2.07 -6.60 -24.34
C SER A 254 0.71 -7.19 -23.91
N THR A 255 0.68 -8.46 -23.50
CA THR A 255 -0.53 -9.17 -23.06
C THR A 255 -0.42 -9.71 -21.64
N ASP A 256 0.66 -9.38 -20.92
CA ASP A 256 0.89 -9.84 -19.56
C ASP A 256 1.27 -8.66 -18.66
N PHE A 257 0.29 -8.22 -17.86
CA PHE A 257 0.33 -7.00 -17.06
C PHE A 257 0.66 -7.25 -15.58
N VAL A 258 0.72 -8.52 -15.15
CA VAL A 258 1.12 -8.88 -13.79
C VAL A 258 2.63 -9.02 -13.73
N THR A 259 3.30 -8.02 -13.17
CA THR A 259 4.77 -7.97 -13.09
C THR A 259 5.38 -9.13 -12.29
N TYR A 260 6.64 -9.46 -12.61
CA TYR A 260 7.51 -10.22 -11.72
C TYR A 260 7.80 -9.42 -10.43
N TRP A 261 8.30 -10.09 -9.40
CA TRP A 261 8.63 -9.47 -8.11
C TRP A 261 9.73 -8.38 -8.19
N ASP A 262 10.56 -8.41 -9.23
CA ASP A 262 11.61 -7.42 -9.51
C ASP A 262 11.81 -7.36 -11.03
N TYR A 263 11.98 -6.16 -11.58
CA TYR A 263 12.10 -5.94 -13.03
C TYR A 263 13.45 -6.37 -13.60
N ASP A 264 14.48 -6.45 -12.77
CA ASP A 264 15.85 -6.70 -13.20
C ASP A 264 16.38 -8.06 -12.75
N ALA A 265 15.57 -8.85 -12.03
CA ALA A 265 15.94 -10.19 -11.63
C ALA A 265 16.10 -11.10 -12.86
N PRO A 266 17.23 -11.80 -13.03
CA PRO A 266 17.51 -12.53 -14.26
C PRO A 266 16.65 -13.78 -14.36
N HIS A 267 16.16 -14.08 -15.55
CA HIS A 267 15.55 -15.37 -15.88
C HIS A 267 16.58 -16.25 -16.58
N ASN A 268 17.44 -16.91 -15.79
CA ASN A 268 18.55 -17.72 -16.30
C ASN A 268 18.75 -19.00 -15.48
N SER A 269 19.75 -19.82 -15.84
CA SER A 269 20.03 -21.11 -15.18
C SER A 269 20.24 -21.04 -13.66
N THR A 270 20.57 -19.87 -13.10
CA THR A 270 20.78 -19.65 -11.65
C THR A 270 19.49 -19.26 -10.92
N LEU A 271 18.51 -18.70 -11.63
CA LEU A 271 17.17 -18.34 -11.13
C LEU A 271 16.12 -18.90 -12.10
N ALA A 272 15.96 -20.22 -12.08
CA ALA A 272 15.08 -20.96 -13.01
C ALA A 272 13.60 -20.58 -12.85
N TYR A 273 13.21 -20.06 -11.68
CA TYR A 273 11.88 -19.55 -11.40
C TYR A 273 11.94 -18.08 -10.98
N GLN A 274 11.02 -17.28 -11.50
CA GLN A 274 10.82 -15.88 -11.14
C GLN A 274 9.36 -15.72 -10.70
N PRO A 275 9.07 -15.55 -9.40
CA PRO A 275 7.71 -15.40 -8.95
C PRO A 275 7.11 -14.08 -9.43
N ARG A 276 5.79 -14.09 -9.58
CA ARG A 276 5.01 -12.86 -9.82
C ARG A 276 4.83 -12.08 -8.52
N ASP A 277 4.39 -10.85 -8.67
CA ASP A 277 3.87 -10.09 -7.55
C ASP A 277 2.54 -9.42 -7.91
N THR A 278 1.46 -10.14 -7.64
CA THR A 278 0.09 -9.64 -7.84
C THR A 278 -0.21 -8.40 -7.00
N SER A 279 0.47 -8.23 -5.86
CA SER A 279 0.29 -7.05 -5.03
C SER A 279 0.83 -5.79 -5.71
N ALA A 280 2.04 -5.84 -6.31
CA ALA A 280 2.59 -4.75 -7.11
C ALA A 280 1.65 -4.35 -8.24
N ALA A 281 1.07 -5.33 -8.95
CA ALA A 281 0.12 -5.08 -10.02
C ALA A 281 -1.17 -4.39 -9.51
N ALA A 282 -1.73 -4.88 -8.40
CA ALA A 282 -2.94 -4.31 -7.79
C ALA A 282 -2.74 -2.85 -7.32
N ILE A 283 -1.61 -2.57 -6.67
CA ILE A 283 -1.21 -1.21 -6.25
C ILE A 283 -1.12 -0.29 -7.46
N PHE A 284 -0.41 -0.76 -8.50
CA PHE A 284 -0.19 0.02 -9.71
C PHE A 284 -1.51 0.31 -10.44
N ALA A 285 -2.39 -0.68 -10.58
CA ALA A 285 -3.72 -0.49 -11.16
C ALA A 285 -4.50 0.58 -10.40
N SER A 286 -4.56 0.50 -9.06
CA SER A 286 -5.24 1.51 -8.26
C SER A 286 -4.65 2.91 -8.47
N ALA A 287 -3.32 3.02 -8.51
CA ALA A 287 -2.62 4.27 -8.74
C ALA A 287 -2.91 4.86 -10.13
N LEU A 288 -2.87 4.04 -11.18
CA LEU A 288 -3.17 4.46 -12.55
C LEU A 288 -4.57 5.05 -12.70
N VAL A 289 -5.58 4.46 -12.02
CA VAL A 289 -6.95 5.00 -12.08
C VAL A 289 -7.00 6.41 -11.53
N GLU A 290 -6.35 6.68 -10.40
CA GLU A 290 -6.30 8.03 -9.83
C GLU A 290 -5.42 8.98 -10.65
N LEU A 291 -4.23 8.52 -11.07
CA LEU A 291 -3.29 9.29 -11.87
C LEU A 291 -3.90 9.72 -13.22
N SER A 292 -4.79 8.90 -13.80
CA SER A 292 -5.53 9.24 -15.02
C SER A 292 -6.38 10.51 -14.91
N GLN A 293 -6.80 10.87 -13.69
CA GLN A 293 -7.57 12.09 -13.44
C GLN A 293 -6.71 13.34 -13.47
N TYR A 294 -5.37 13.18 -13.44
CA TYR A 294 -4.38 14.26 -13.46
C TYR A 294 -3.54 14.27 -14.74
N ALA A 295 -3.76 13.31 -15.65
CA ALA A 295 -2.99 13.20 -16.86
C ALA A 295 -3.17 14.47 -17.75
N PRO A 296 -2.08 15.07 -18.26
CA PRO A 296 -2.13 16.33 -19.01
C PRO A 296 -2.75 16.19 -20.41
N THR A 297 -2.92 14.97 -20.92
CA THR A 297 -3.49 14.72 -22.26
C THR A 297 -4.53 13.61 -22.22
N CYS A 298 -5.51 13.68 -23.13
CA CYS A 298 -6.52 12.62 -23.30
C CYS A 298 -5.89 11.27 -23.65
N ASN A 299 -4.80 11.26 -24.42
CA ASN A 299 -4.10 10.03 -24.78
C ASN A 299 -3.46 9.37 -23.56
N LEU A 300 -2.79 10.16 -22.70
CA LEU A 300 -2.18 9.61 -21.49
C LEU A 300 -3.25 9.14 -20.49
N LYS A 301 -4.33 9.92 -20.32
CA LYS A 301 -5.51 9.50 -19.54
C LYS A 301 -6.06 8.16 -20.04
N GLY A 302 -6.27 8.04 -21.35
CA GLY A 302 -6.76 6.82 -22.00
C GLY A 302 -5.81 5.65 -21.79
N SER A 303 -4.51 5.86 -21.97
CA SER A 303 -3.48 4.84 -21.72
C SER A 303 -3.52 4.32 -20.28
N PHE A 304 -3.53 5.21 -19.29
CA PHE A 304 -3.58 4.81 -17.87
C PHE A 304 -4.85 4.05 -17.52
N LEU A 305 -6.02 4.48 -18.00
CA LEU A 305 -7.27 3.78 -17.75
C LEU A 305 -7.34 2.42 -18.44
N THR A 306 -6.86 2.31 -19.69
CA THR A 306 -6.82 1.03 -20.41
C THR A 306 -5.91 0.03 -19.71
N ASN A 307 -4.71 0.45 -19.30
CA ASN A 307 -3.79 -0.44 -18.59
C ASN A 307 -4.32 -0.81 -17.19
N ALA A 308 -4.92 0.13 -16.46
CA ALA A 308 -5.53 -0.17 -15.16
C ALA A 308 -6.64 -1.23 -15.28
N LYS A 309 -7.50 -1.12 -16.30
CA LYS A 309 -8.55 -2.12 -16.57
C LYS A 309 -7.95 -3.46 -16.94
N ALA A 310 -6.97 -3.49 -17.83
CA ALA A 310 -6.30 -4.72 -18.24
C ALA A 310 -5.64 -5.47 -17.06
N ILE A 311 -5.00 -4.74 -16.14
CA ILE A 311 -4.44 -5.33 -14.91
C ILE A 311 -5.55 -5.90 -14.02
N VAL A 312 -6.63 -5.15 -13.77
CA VAL A 312 -7.76 -5.63 -12.95
C VAL A 312 -8.42 -6.86 -13.56
N ASP A 313 -8.61 -6.86 -14.88
CA ASP A 313 -9.18 -7.99 -15.61
C ASP A 313 -8.28 -9.23 -15.50
N GLN A 314 -6.96 -9.07 -15.70
CA GLN A 314 -6.01 -10.19 -15.59
C GLN A 314 -5.95 -10.73 -14.15
N LEU A 315 -5.88 -9.85 -13.14
CA LEU A 315 -5.91 -10.24 -11.72
C LEU A 315 -7.22 -10.92 -11.31
N SER A 316 -8.31 -10.71 -12.06
CA SER A 316 -9.62 -11.31 -11.81
C SER A 316 -9.82 -12.69 -12.49
N THR A 317 -8.80 -13.19 -13.21
CA THR A 317 -8.84 -14.51 -13.86
C THR A 317 -8.55 -15.64 -12.86
N PRO A 318 -8.90 -16.90 -13.17
CA PRO A 318 -8.56 -18.06 -12.32
C PRO A 318 -7.07 -18.27 -12.04
N GLN A 319 -6.20 -17.61 -12.80
CA GLN A 319 -4.75 -17.68 -12.58
C GLN A 319 -4.33 -16.95 -11.29
N TYR A 320 -5.02 -15.86 -10.93
CA TYR A 320 -4.61 -14.97 -9.85
C TYR A 320 -5.69 -14.74 -8.79
N LEU A 321 -6.96 -14.86 -9.17
CA LEU A 321 -8.09 -14.73 -8.27
C LEU A 321 -8.45 -16.08 -7.67
N ILE A 322 -8.50 -16.12 -6.35
CA ILE A 322 -9.03 -17.26 -5.61
C ILE A 322 -10.56 -17.14 -5.66
N TYR A 323 -11.20 -18.06 -6.37
CA TYR A 323 -12.64 -18.21 -6.27
C TYR A 323 -12.96 -18.88 -4.95
N GLY A 324 -13.95 -18.33 -4.22
CA GLY A 324 -14.40 -18.89 -2.96
C GLY A 324 -14.87 -20.33 -3.15
N ASP A 325 -14.04 -21.28 -2.74
CA ASP A 325 -14.47 -22.64 -2.47
C ASP A 325 -15.07 -22.65 -1.06
N LYS A 326 -16.34 -23.03 -0.96
CA LYS A 326 -17.04 -23.14 0.33
C LYS A 326 -16.39 -24.13 1.28
N ASP A 327 -15.61 -25.06 0.75
CA ASP A 327 -14.94 -26.14 1.47
C ASP A 327 -13.44 -25.82 1.68
N TYR A 328 -12.88 -24.80 1.01
CA TYR A 328 -11.47 -24.40 1.11
C TYR A 328 -11.29 -22.97 1.66
N LYS A 329 -10.76 -22.89 2.87
CA LYS A 329 -10.74 -21.68 3.71
C LYS A 329 -9.47 -20.85 3.57
N LEU A 330 -9.04 -20.45 2.36
CA LEU A 330 -8.02 -19.41 2.27
C LEU A 330 -8.70 -18.03 2.29
N PRO A 331 -8.56 -17.22 3.36
CA PRO A 331 -9.25 -15.93 3.48
C PRO A 331 -8.49 -14.84 2.69
N ALA A 332 -8.44 -14.99 1.36
CA ALA A 332 -7.73 -14.09 0.46
C ALA A 332 -8.45 -13.97 -0.89
N LEU A 333 -8.24 -12.85 -1.60
CA LEU A 333 -8.70 -12.67 -2.98
C LEU A 333 -7.61 -13.06 -3.98
N LEU A 334 -6.38 -12.61 -3.76
CA LEU A 334 -5.27 -12.83 -4.68
C LEU A 334 -4.29 -13.91 -4.20
N THR A 335 -3.75 -14.67 -5.15
CA THR A 335 -2.56 -15.53 -4.99
C THR A 335 -1.34 -14.87 -5.66
N ASN A 336 -0.18 -15.52 -5.64
CA ASN A 336 1.02 -15.12 -6.41
C ASN A 336 1.58 -13.73 -6.06
N GLY A 337 1.45 -13.34 -4.79
CA GLY A 337 2.17 -12.22 -4.22
C GLY A 337 3.56 -12.64 -3.72
N THR A 338 4.51 -11.70 -3.74
CA THR A 338 5.89 -11.94 -3.29
C THR A 338 6.35 -10.89 -2.28
N MET A 339 6.66 -11.31 -1.04
CA MET A 339 7.12 -10.37 0.01
C MET A 339 8.51 -9.80 -0.27
N GLY A 340 9.40 -10.59 -0.87
CA GLY A 340 10.78 -10.20 -1.14
C GLY A 340 11.69 -10.21 0.11
N PRO A 341 12.98 -10.52 -0.01
CA PRO A 341 13.66 -10.92 -1.25
C PRO A 341 13.43 -12.41 -1.57
N TYR A 342 13.20 -12.73 -2.84
CA TYR A 342 13.12 -14.12 -3.30
C TYR A 342 14.53 -14.75 -3.39
N PRO A 343 14.73 -16.04 -3.05
CA PRO A 343 13.75 -17.00 -2.53
C PRO A 343 13.66 -17.05 -0.99
N LYS A 344 14.24 -16.08 -0.28
CA LYS A 344 14.37 -16.12 1.19
C LYS A 344 13.06 -15.81 1.93
N SER A 345 12.25 -14.92 1.37
CA SER A 345 10.96 -14.51 1.93
C SER A 345 9.79 -15.23 1.26
N PRO A 346 8.59 -15.23 1.88
CA PRO A 346 7.39 -15.80 1.26
C PRO A 346 7.13 -15.27 -0.16
N TYR A 347 6.90 -16.19 -1.09
CA TYR A 347 6.54 -15.94 -2.48
C TYR A 347 5.46 -16.94 -2.89
N ASP A 348 4.71 -16.62 -3.94
CA ASP A 348 3.51 -17.37 -4.33
C ASP A 348 2.47 -17.48 -3.22
N VAL A 349 2.32 -16.40 -2.43
CA VAL A 349 1.40 -16.32 -1.30
C VAL A 349 0.34 -15.25 -1.51
N SER A 350 -0.72 -15.32 -0.72
CA SER A 350 -1.70 -14.24 -0.61
C SER A 350 -1.19 -13.11 0.27
N LEU A 351 -1.42 -11.87 -0.15
CA LEU A 351 -0.99 -10.66 0.56
C LEU A 351 -2.17 -9.70 0.71
N ALA A 352 -2.55 -9.40 1.95
CA ALA A 352 -3.75 -8.60 2.25
C ALA A 352 -3.74 -7.18 1.62
N TYR A 353 -2.55 -6.58 1.44
CA TYR A 353 -2.44 -5.32 0.71
C TYR A 353 -2.75 -5.47 -0.78
N GLY A 354 -2.41 -6.60 -1.41
CA GLY A 354 -2.84 -6.90 -2.77
C GLY A 354 -4.37 -6.90 -2.89
N ASP A 355 -5.06 -7.58 -1.97
CA ASP A 355 -6.53 -7.60 -1.91
C ASP A 355 -7.12 -6.19 -1.71
N TYR A 356 -6.52 -5.40 -0.82
CA TYR A 356 -6.94 -4.03 -0.57
C TYR A 356 -6.82 -3.15 -1.82
N TYR A 357 -5.67 -3.16 -2.49
CA TYR A 357 -5.46 -2.31 -3.66
C TYR A 357 -6.22 -2.80 -4.89
N LEU A 358 -6.47 -4.11 -5.03
CA LEU A 358 -7.37 -4.64 -6.08
C LEU A 358 -8.79 -4.10 -5.88
N THR A 359 -9.34 -4.26 -4.68
CA THR A 359 -10.70 -3.75 -4.38
C THR A 359 -10.77 -2.23 -4.48
N GLN A 360 -9.70 -1.51 -4.11
CA GLN A 360 -9.61 -0.07 -4.29
C GLN A 360 -9.63 0.32 -5.77
N ALA A 361 -8.88 -0.38 -6.63
CA ALA A 361 -8.86 -0.14 -8.07
C ALA A 361 -10.25 -0.35 -8.69
N ILE A 362 -10.94 -1.45 -8.32
CA ILE A 362 -12.30 -1.76 -8.77
C ILE A 362 -13.28 -0.64 -8.36
N VAL A 363 -13.23 -0.20 -7.10
CA VAL A 363 -14.09 0.89 -6.60
C VAL A 363 -13.80 2.21 -7.31
N ARG A 364 -12.53 2.51 -7.60
CA ARG A 364 -12.14 3.72 -8.34
C ARG A 364 -12.66 3.67 -9.78
N LEU A 365 -12.50 2.53 -10.47
CA LEU A 365 -12.99 2.34 -11.83
C LEU A 365 -14.52 2.45 -11.91
N ALA A 366 -15.25 1.91 -10.94
CA ALA A 366 -16.72 1.96 -10.91
C ALA A 366 -17.30 3.38 -10.71
N LYS A 367 -16.47 4.35 -10.30
CA LYS A 367 -16.86 5.75 -10.09
C LYS A 367 -16.56 6.67 -11.27
N LEU A 368 -15.85 6.18 -12.27
CA LEU A 368 -15.59 6.89 -13.53
C LEU A 368 -16.70 6.59 -14.53
#